data_AF-A0A7C5RBL7-F1
#
_entry.id   AF-A0A7C5RBL7-F1
#
_cell.length_a   1.000
_cell.length_b   1.000
_cell.length_c   1.000
_cell.angle_alpha   90.00
_cell.angle_beta   90.00
_cell.angle_gamma   90.00
#
_symmetry.space_group_name_H-M   'P 1'
#
loop_
_entity.id
_entity.type
_entity.pdbx_description
1 polymer ?
#
loop_
_entity_poly.entity_id
_entity_poly.type
_entity_poly.pdbx_seq_one_letter_code
_entity_poly.pdbx_strand_id
1 'polypeptide(L)'
;MRIEMVEDYLMMEPTHFIQTIKSCYPKICEMFKDLGIDDGDVVTQAFACDVFMEIDETRSLTENYRKFGLVPEKDREGLIYDGAAKHSLVQLTARRLGVNPRYLITDEKRAFVEEQKTTVEVIYKWKRKWA
;
A
#
# COMPACT_ATOMS: atom_id res chain seq x y z
N MET A 1 -13.07 27.46 9.51
CA MET A 1 -13.03 28.14 8.19
C MET A 1 -11.66 28.17 7.51
N ARG A 2 -10.55 28.66 8.09
CA ARG A 2 -9.24 28.65 7.39
C ARG A 2 -8.53 27.29 7.37
N ILE A 3 -8.77 26.45 8.38
CA ILE A 3 -8.15 25.11 8.53
C ILE A 3 -8.88 24.07 7.65
N GLU A 4 -10.21 24.11 7.60
CA GLU A 4 -11.03 23.24 6.73
C GLU A 4 -10.67 23.41 5.24
N MET A 5 -10.48 24.65 4.75
CA MET A 5 -10.03 24.87 3.36
C MET A 5 -8.65 24.27 3.06
N VAL A 6 -7.77 24.13 4.06
CA VAL A 6 -6.45 23.55 3.87
C VAL A 6 -6.55 22.03 3.83
N GLU A 7 -7.38 21.42 4.67
CA GLU A 7 -7.64 19.99 4.65
C GLU A 7 -8.31 19.56 3.33
N ASP A 8 -9.32 20.30 2.86
CA ASP A 8 -9.97 20.03 1.57
C ASP A 8 -8.96 20.06 0.42
N TYR A 9 -8.07 21.05 0.38
CA TYR A 9 -7.04 21.18 -0.64
C TYR A 9 -6.00 20.04 -0.58
N LEU A 10 -5.60 19.61 0.63
CA LEU A 10 -4.67 18.50 0.82
C LEU A 10 -5.26 17.15 0.39
N MET A 11 -6.60 17.03 0.39
CA MET A 11 -7.30 15.82 -0.04
C MET A 11 -7.66 15.82 -1.53
N MET A 12 -7.53 16.94 -2.26
CA MET A 12 -7.87 17.03 -3.68
C MET A 12 -7.04 16.07 -4.54
N GLU A 13 -5.71 16.09 -4.37
CA GLU A 13 -4.80 15.27 -5.18
C GLU A 13 -5.01 13.76 -4.96
N PRO A 14 -5.07 13.24 -3.70
CA PRO A 14 -5.45 11.85 -3.46
C PRO A 14 -6.82 11.48 -4.04
N THR A 15 -7.80 12.39 -3.93
CA THR A 15 -9.16 12.15 -4.46
C THR A 15 -9.15 12.00 -5.97
N HIS A 16 -8.51 12.92 -6.69
CA HIS A 16 -8.41 12.86 -8.16
C HIS A 16 -7.63 11.62 -8.62
N PHE A 17 -6.55 11.26 -7.92
CA PHE A 17 -5.80 10.06 -8.20
C PHE A 17 -6.68 8.81 -8.07
N ILE A 18 -7.40 8.65 -6.95
CA ILE A 18 -8.29 7.51 -6.74
C ILE A 18 -9.42 7.47 -7.76
N GLN A 19 -10.01 8.60 -8.11
CA GLN A 19 -11.05 8.66 -9.13
C GLN A 19 -10.52 8.19 -10.49
N THR A 20 -9.31 8.60 -10.85
CA THR A 20 -8.64 8.16 -12.07
C THR A 20 -8.42 6.65 -12.05
N ILE A 21 -7.90 6.11 -10.95
CA ILE A 21 -7.69 4.66 -10.80
C ILE A 21 -9.02 3.90 -10.85
N LYS A 22 -10.07 4.38 -10.19
CA LYS A 22 -11.42 3.77 -10.25
C LYS A 22 -11.99 3.76 -11.67
N SER A 23 -11.67 4.76 -12.50
CA SER A 23 -12.10 4.78 -13.90
C SER A 23 -11.41 3.70 -14.74
N CYS A 24 -10.13 3.44 -14.48
CA CYS A 24 -9.36 2.40 -15.16
C CYS A 24 -9.65 1.00 -14.59
N TYR A 25 -9.93 0.91 -13.29
CA TYR A 25 -10.13 -0.33 -12.54
C TYR A 25 -11.42 -0.22 -11.69
N PRO A 26 -12.62 -0.37 -12.29
CA PRO A 26 -13.90 -0.13 -11.60
C PRO A 26 -14.14 -0.98 -10.36
N LYS A 27 -13.48 -2.15 -10.28
CA LYS A 27 -13.61 -3.09 -9.16
C LYS A 27 -12.62 -2.83 -8.03
N ILE A 28 -11.73 -1.84 -8.14
CA ILE A 28 -10.68 -1.62 -7.14
C ILE A 28 -11.25 -1.32 -5.74
N CYS A 29 -12.49 -0.82 -5.65
CA CYS A 29 -13.19 -0.68 -4.37
C CYS A 29 -13.38 -2.01 -3.62
N GLU A 30 -13.48 -3.15 -4.32
CA GLU A 30 -13.53 -4.48 -3.69
C GLU A 30 -12.20 -4.79 -2.98
N MET A 31 -11.07 -4.43 -3.59
CA MET A 31 -9.75 -4.59 -2.97
C MET A 31 -9.61 -3.77 -1.69
N PHE A 32 -10.14 -2.54 -1.67
CA PHE A 32 -10.13 -1.71 -0.45
C PHE A 32 -10.91 -2.36 0.69
N LYS A 33 -12.07 -2.96 0.38
CA LYS A 33 -12.87 -3.70 1.36
C LYS A 33 -12.13 -4.93 1.88
N ASP A 34 -11.47 -5.69 1.01
CA ASP A 34 -10.67 -6.86 1.40
C ASP A 34 -9.49 -6.47 2.31
N LEU A 35 -8.96 -5.26 2.15
CA LEU A 35 -7.93 -4.69 3.00
C LEU A 35 -8.50 -4.02 4.28
N GLY A 36 -9.81 -3.92 4.43
CA GLY A 36 -10.45 -3.22 5.55
C GLY A 36 -10.19 -1.72 5.56
N ILE A 37 -10.10 -1.09 4.37
CA ILE A 37 -9.91 0.35 4.21
C ILE A 37 -11.29 1.01 4.07
N ASP A 38 -11.57 1.99 4.92
CA ASP A 38 -12.83 2.73 4.89
C ASP A 38 -13.02 3.50 3.59
N ASP A 39 -14.27 3.57 3.11
CA ASP A 39 -14.64 4.28 1.88
C ASP A 39 -14.32 5.79 1.95
N GLY A 40 -14.28 6.36 3.16
CA GLY A 40 -13.93 7.76 3.42
C GLY A 40 -12.44 8.03 3.65
N ASP A 41 -11.59 7.01 3.83
CA ASP A 41 -10.15 7.20 4.04
C ASP A 41 -9.40 7.26 2.70
N VAL A 42 -9.58 8.39 2.01
CA VAL A 42 -9.00 8.68 0.69
C VAL A 42 -7.47 8.55 0.71
N VAL A 43 -6.81 8.92 1.80
CA VAL A 43 -5.34 8.83 1.88
C VAL A 43 -4.88 7.37 1.92
N THR A 44 -5.53 6.54 2.72
CA THR A 44 -5.19 5.10 2.78
C THR A 44 -5.54 4.39 1.48
N GLN A 45 -6.66 4.73 0.85
CA GLN A 45 -7.00 4.25 -0.50
C GLN A 45 -5.93 4.63 -1.53
N ALA A 46 -5.37 5.84 -1.46
CA ALA A 46 -4.35 6.31 -2.39
C ALA A 46 -3.06 5.50 -2.24
N PHE A 47 -2.61 5.23 -1.02
CA PHE A 47 -1.46 4.34 -0.80
C PHE A 47 -1.74 2.90 -1.27
N ALA A 48 -2.97 2.40 -1.12
CA ALA A 48 -3.36 1.11 -1.67
C ALA A 48 -3.31 1.09 -3.21
N CYS A 49 -3.75 2.19 -3.86
CA CYS A 49 -3.62 2.38 -5.30
C CYS A 49 -2.15 2.41 -5.74
N ASP A 50 -1.27 3.12 -5.04
CA ASP A 50 0.17 3.14 -5.35
C ASP A 50 0.76 1.73 -5.32
N VAL A 51 0.53 1.00 -4.23
CA VAL A 51 1.02 -0.39 -4.10
C VAL A 51 0.46 -1.27 -5.20
N PHE A 52 -0.83 -1.10 -5.54
CA PHE A 52 -1.46 -1.81 -6.65
C PHE A 52 -0.81 -1.50 -7.99
N MET A 53 -0.52 -0.24 -8.28
CA MET A 53 0.14 0.16 -9.53
C MET A 53 1.57 -0.38 -9.62
N GLU A 54 2.27 -0.44 -8.49
CA GLU A 54 3.65 -0.93 -8.41
C GLU A 54 3.78 -2.46 -8.50
N ILE A 55 2.74 -3.23 -8.16
CA ILE A 55 2.76 -4.69 -8.29
C ILE A 55 2.77 -5.09 -9.77
N ASP A 56 3.66 -6.00 -10.15
CA ASP A 56 3.70 -6.60 -11.49
C ASP A 56 3.15 -8.03 -11.42
N GLU A 57 1.95 -8.23 -11.96
CA GLU A 57 1.24 -9.50 -11.97
C GLU A 57 1.87 -10.56 -12.88
N THR A 58 2.71 -10.16 -13.83
CA THR A 58 3.46 -11.07 -14.70
C THR A 58 4.67 -11.69 -13.98
N ARG A 59 5.10 -11.07 -12.87
CA ARG A 59 6.22 -11.51 -12.04
C ARG A 59 5.73 -12.44 -10.93
N SER A 60 6.68 -13.20 -10.37
CA SER A 60 6.40 -13.99 -9.19
C SER A 60 6.10 -13.11 -7.97
N LEU A 61 5.34 -13.64 -7.01
CA LEU A 61 5.11 -12.96 -5.73
C LEU A 61 6.43 -12.66 -5.00
N THR A 62 7.42 -13.55 -5.11
CA THR A 62 8.77 -13.35 -4.55
C THR A 62 9.51 -12.17 -5.18
N GLU A 63 9.38 -11.96 -6.49
CA GLU A 63 9.94 -10.78 -7.16
C GLU A 63 9.25 -9.49 -6.72
N ASN A 64 7.92 -9.53 -6.53
CA ASN A 64 7.20 -8.40 -5.96
C ASN A 64 7.65 -8.11 -4.51
N TYR A 65 7.85 -9.13 -3.68
CA TYR A 65 8.41 -8.95 -2.34
C TYR A 65 9.79 -8.29 -2.35
N ARG A 66 10.66 -8.65 -3.31
CA ARG A 66 11.95 -7.98 -3.51
C ARG A 66 11.78 -6.49 -3.82
N LYS A 67 10.86 -6.13 -4.72
CA LYS A 67 10.56 -4.73 -5.05
C LYS A 67 10.11 -3.91 -3.84
N PHE A 68 9.36 -4.52 -2.92
CA PHE A 68 8.91 -3.90 -1.67
C PHE A 68 9.90 -4.13 -0.50
N GLY A 69 11.14 -4.56 -0.73
CA GLY A 69 12.13 -4.79 0.33
C GLY A 69 11.70 -5.79 1.41
N LEU A 70 10.77 -6.71 1.09
CA LEU A 70 10.24 -7.75 1.98
C LEU A 70 11.06 -9.04 1.90
N VAL A 71 12.37 -8.89 1.89
CA VAL A 71 13.31 -10.03 1.86
C VAL A 71 13.99 -10.23 3.22
N PRO A 72 14.41 -11.47 3.53
CA PRO A 72 15.23 -11.75 4.70
C PRO A 72 16.47 -10.84 4.73
N GLU A 73 16.92 -10.45 5.93
CA GLU A 73 18.07 -9.55 6.10
C GLU A 73 19.34 -10.05 5.40
N LYS A 74 19.58 -11.37 5.46
CA LYS A 74 20.71 -12.03 4.76
C LYS A 74 20.72 -11.83 3.25
N ASP A 75 19.56 -11.56 2.66
CA ASP A 75 19.38 -11.43 1.22
C ASP A 75 19.29 -9.94 0.82
N ARG A 76 19.39 -8.98 1.76
CA ARG A 76 19.27 -7.54 1.47
C ARG A 76 20.52 -6.93 0.85
N GLU A 77 21.68 -7.58 1.00
CA GLU A 77 22.94 -7.07 0.48
C GLU A 77 22.89 -7.06 -1.07
N GLY A 78 22.95 -5.87 -1.66
CA GLY A 78 22.86 -5.68 -3.11
C GLY A 78 21.44 -5.55 -3.68
N LEU A 79 20.39 -5.53 -2.86
CA LEU A 79 19.03 -5.25 -3.35
C LEU A 79 18.84 -3.76 -3.62
N ILE A 80 18.55 -3.40 -4.88
CA ILE A 80 17.95 -2.12 -5.24
C ILE A 80 16.43 -2.34 -5.22
N TYR A 81 15.78 -1.95 -4.12
CA TYR A 81 14.32 -1.90 -4.06
C TYR A 81 13.83 -0.50 -4.39
N ASP A 82 12.59 -0.40 -4.85
CA ASP A 82 11.98 0.89 -5.13
C ASP A 82 11.57 1.54 -3.81
N GLY A 83 12.30 2.59 -3.42
CA GLY A 83 12.06 3.32 -2.18
C GLY A 83 10.66 3.92 -2.10
N ALA A 84 10.09 4.33 -3.23
CA ALA A 84 8.74 4.88 -3.30
C ALA A 84 7.69 3.77 -3.09
N ALA A 85 7.83 2.64 -3.80
CA ALA A 85 6.93 1.49 -3.62
C ALA A 85 6.96 0.97 -2.17
N LYS A 86 8.17 0.84 -1.59
CA LYS A 86 8.32 0.48 -0.17
C LYS A 86 7.63 1.48 0.74
N HIS A 87 7.82 2.78 0.48
CA HIS A 87 7.24 3.84 1.30
C HIS A 87 5.71 3.75 1.30
N SER A 88 5.08 3.64 0.13
CA SER A 88 3.61 3.53 0.04
C SER A 88 3.08 2.30 0.79
N LEU A 89 3.78 1.15 0.71
CA LEU A 89 3.40 -0.04 1.48
C LEU A 89 3.53 0.17 3.00
N VAL A 90 4.58 0.84 3.45
CA VAL A 90 4.77 1.16 4.88
C VAL A 90 3.66 2.10 5.37
N GLN A 91 3.33 3.15 4.61
CA GLN A 91 2.26 4.09 4.96
C GLN A 91 0.90 3.42 4.97
N LEU A 92 0.60 2.60 3.96
CA LEU A 92 -0.62 1.79 3.91
C LEU A 92 -0.78 0.93 5.16
N THR A 93 0.26 0.18 5.52
CA THR A 93 0.23 -0.72 6.68
C THR A 93 0.12 0.06 7.99
N ALA A 94 0.88 1.14 8.13
CA ALA A 94 0.87 2.00 9.31
C ALA A 94 -0.52 2.60 9.56
N ARG A 95 -1.17 3.11 8.51
CA ARG A 95 -2.52 3.69 8.61
C ARG A 95 -3.58 2.64 8.91
N ARG A 96 -3.55 1.50 8.20
CA ARG A 96 -4.48 0.38 8.45
C ARG A 96 -4.42 -0.13 9.89
N LEU A 97 -3.23 -0.18 10.48
CA LEU A 97 -3.05 -0.66 11.85
C LEU A 97 -3.11 0.45 12.92
N GLY A 98 -3.18 1.72 12.53
CA GLY A 98 -3.12 2.85 13.47
C GLY A 98 -1.79 2.93 14.24
N VAL A 99 -0.68 2.47 13.65
CA VAL A 99 0.63 2.39 14.31
C VAL A 99 1.65 3.33 13.65
N ASN A 100 2.63 3.78 14.43
CA ASN A 100 3.80 4.44 13.88
C ASN A 100 5.00 3.48 13.91
N PRO A 101 5.54 3.06 12.74
CA PRO A 101 6.59 2.06 12.63
C PRO A 101 7.87 2.38 13.43
N ARG A 102 8.10 3.67 13.72
CA ARG A 102 9.26 4.15 14.49
C ARG A 102 9.25 3.66 15.94
N TYR A 103 8.07 3.43 16.52
CA TYR A 103 7.92 3.10 17.94
C TYR A 103 7.66 1.62 18.21
N LEU A 104 7.64 0.78 17.17
CA LEU A 104 7.40 -0.64 17.31
C LEU A 104 8.57 -1.35 18.01
N ILE A 105 8.26 -2.25 18.94
CA ILE A 105 9.25 -3.18 19.52
C ILE A 105 9.49 -4.38 18.59
N THR A 106 10.45 -5.25 18.90
CA THR A 106 10.91 -6.32 18.01
C THR A 106 9.79 -7.24 17.50
N ASP A 107 8.91 -7.70 18.37
CA ASP A 107 7.83 -8.61 17.97
C ASP A 107 6.74 -7.89 17.16
N GLU A 108 6.45 -6.63 17.50
CA GLU A 108 5.55 -5.79 16.72
C GLU A 108 6.13 -5.47 15.33
N LYS A 109 7.44 -5.26 15.22
CA LYS A 109 8.12 -5.08 13.93
C LYS A 109 7.97 -6.33 13.05
N ARG A 110 8.06 -7.53 13.63
CA ARG A 110 7.85 -8.78 12.90
C ARG A 110 6.42 -8.87 12.42
N ALA A 111 5.44 -8.65 13.30
CA ALA A 111 4.03 -8.64 12.93
C ALA A 111 3.72 -7.60 11.84
N PHE A 112 4.31 -6.41 11.93
CA PHE A 112 4.18 -5.35 10.94
C PHE A 112 4.72 -5.75 9.56
N VAL A 113 5.86 -6.45 9.50
CA VAL A 113 6.41 -6.98 8.24
C VAL A 113 5.55 -8.11 7.67
N GLU A 114 4.98 -8.97 8.50
CA GLU A 114 4.05 -10.00 8.04
C GLU A 114 2.74 -9.40 7.51
N GLU A 115 2.24 -8.32 8.11
CA GLU A 115 1.09 -7.58 7.56
C GLU A 115 1.43 -6.93 6.22
N GLN A 116 2.65 -6.40 6.05
CA GLN A 116 3.11 -5.88 4.74
C GLN A 116 3.11 -6.98 3.67
N LYS A 117 3.58 -8.19 4.00
CA LYS A 117 3.54 -9.33 3.07
C LYS A 117 2.11 -9.67 2.71
N THR A 118 1.25 -9.86 3.72
CA THR A 118 -0.18 -10.16 3.54
C THR A 118 -0.87 -9.13 2.64
N THR A 119 -0.57 -7.85 2.86
CA THR A 119 -1.08 -6.74 2.02
C THR A 119 -0.64 -6.92 0.56
N VAL A 120 0.64 -7.17 0.31
CA VAL A 120 1.15 -7.42 -1.05
C VAL A 120 0.51 -8.67 -1.67
N GLU A 121 0.29 -9.74 -0.90
CA GLU A 121 -0.39 -10.94 -1.42
C GLU A 121 -1.83 -10.67 -1.84
N VAL A 122 -2.60 -9.95 -1.01
CA VAL A 122 -3.99 -9.60 -1.30
C VAL A 122 -4.05 -8.80 -2.59
N ILE A 123 -3.22 -7.76 -2.70
CA ILE A 123 -3.20 -6.89 -3.88
C ILE A 123 -2.70 -7.66 -5.12
N TYR A 124 -1.68 -8.52 -4.97
CA TYR A 124 -1.18 -9.37 -6.07
C TYR A 124 -2.24 -10.34 -6.58
N LYS A 125 -2.96 -11.03 -5.68
CA LYS A 125 -4.07 -11.92 -6.04
C LYS A 125 -5.19 -11.15 -6.74
N TRP A 126 -5.51 -9.95 -6.25
CA TRP A 126 -6.51 -9.09 -6.86
C TRP A 126 -6.08 -8.66 -8.26
N LYS A 127 -4.86 -8.16 -8.43
CA LYS A 127 -4.32 -7.73 -9.72
C LYS A 127 -4.30 -8.87 -10.73
N ARG A 128 -3.84 -10.07 -10.35
CA ARG A 128 -3.89 -11.25 -11.23
C ARG A 128 -5.29 -11.69 -11.67
N LYS A 129 -6.33 -11.34 -10.90
CA LYS A 129 -7.71 -11.71 -11.21
C LYS A 129 -8.36 -10.71 -12.17
N TRP A 130 -7.90 -9.47 -12.19
CA TRP A 130 -8.61 -8.34 -12.81
C TRP A 130 -7.78 -7.46 -13.75
N ALA A 131 -6.46 -7.64 -13.81
CA ALA A 131 -5.58 -7.09 -14.85
C ALA A 131 -5.61 -7.97 -16.11
#